data_AF-A0A3Q0CU35-F1
#
_entry.id   AF-A0A3Q0CU35-F1
#
_cell.length_a   1.000
_cell.length_b   1.000
_cell.length_c   1.000
_cell.angle_alpha   90.00
_cell.angle_beta   90.00
_cell.angle_gamma   90.00
#
_symmetry.space_group_name_H-M   'P 1'
#
loop_
_entity.id
_entity.type
_entity.pdbx_description
1 polymer ?
#
loop_
_entity_poly.entity_id
_entity_poly.type
_entity_poly.pdbx_seq_one_letter_code
_entity_poly.pdbx_strand_id
1 'polypeptide(L)'
;MSSQAVPTLQQLAIRGLLKDEDLTLSLLDDLPIVLFPPLFEQAFINRQTKIVKTMVISWPFPCLPLGSLINYVEADNFQAVLDGMDWLINQTVWPRQCRLRVLNLHYIKHGFWERCVGTENGFPSQKKKPLEKDSTTEGKKQSLKVLAEYTLMFSTLKDYNSYFMQWLKLRKDTVPCYFFNLVPKKCQQSSCFLNYT
;
A
#
# COMPACT_ATOMS: atom_id res chain seq x y z
N MET A 1 -29.45 3.99 -25.92
CA MET A 1 -29.85 3.83 -24.51
C MET A 1 -28.75 3.06 -23.81
N SER A 2 -27.92 3.71 -22.98
CA SER A 2 -26.86 3.01 -22.24
C SER A 2 -27.49 2.24 -21.08
N SER A 3 -27.24 0.94 -21.03
CA SER A 3 -27.57 0.11 -19.88
C SER A 3 -26.59 0.42 -18.75
N GLN A 4 -26.91 1.38 -17.90
CA GLN A 4 -26.18 1.52 -16.63
C GLN A 4 -26.49 0.28 -15.78
N ALA A 5 -25.48 -0.56 -15.59
CA ALA A 5 -25.57 -1.70 -14.69
C ALA A 5 -25.94 -1.23 -13.28
N VAL A 6 -26.87 -1.94 -12.64
CA VAL A 6 -27.29 -1.66 -11.26
C VAL A 6 -26.06 -1.83 -10.35
N PRO A 7 -25.71 -0.83 -9.52
CA PRO A 7 -24.55 -0.92 -8.65
C PRO A 7 -24.71 -2.03 -7.62
N THR A 8 -23.61 -2.72 -7.30
CA THR A 8 -23.61 -3.76 -6.27
C THR A 8 -23.77 -3.16 -4.88
N LEU A 9 -24.20 -3.97 -3.91
CA LEU A 9 -24.30 -3.53 -2.51
C LEU A 9 -22.97 -2.98 -1.98
N GLN A 10 -21.86 -3.61 -2.34
CA GLN A 10 -20.52 -3.17 -1.96
C GLN A 10 -20.22 -1.77 -2.53
N GLN A 11 -20.54 -1.52 -3.81
CA GLN A 11 -20.35 -0.21 -4.43
C GLN A 11 -21.22 0.86 -3.76
N LEU A 12 -22.46 0.53 -3.40
CA LEU A 12 -23.34 1.44 -2.67
C LEU A 12 -22.80 1.75 -1.27
N ALA A 13 -22.30 0.75 -0.54
CA ALA A 13 -21.69 0.93 0.77
C ALA A 13 -20.46 1.85 0.71
N ILE A 14 -19.54 1.61 -0.24
CA ILE A 14 -18.35 2.45 -0.43
C ILE A 14 -18.74 3.89 -0.75
N ARG A 15 -19.68 4.08 -1.69
CA ARG A 15 -20.19 5.42 -2.03
C ARG A 15 -20.87 6.09 -0.84
N GLY A 16 -21.56 5.34 0.01
CA GLY A 16 -22.20 5.83 1.22
C GLY A 16 -21.18 6.32 2.25
N LEU A 17 -20.15 5.50 2.51
CA LEU A 17 -19.06 5.85 3.43
C LEU A 17 -18.36 7.13 2.97
N LEU A 18 -17.84 7.15 1.74
CA LEU A 18 -17.04 8.28 1.21
C LEU A 18 -17.81 9.61 1.03
N LYS A 19 -19.11 9.66 1.31
CA LYS A 19 -19.89 10.92 1.36
C LYS A 19 -19.65 11.70 2.64
N ASP A 20 -19.36 11.01 3.74
CA ASP A 20 -19.17 11.61 5.06
C ASP A 20 -17.79 11.18 5.58
N GLU A 21 -16.85 12.14 5.53
CA GLU A 21 -15.47 11.92 5.92
C GLU A 21 -15.35 11.58 7.42
N ASP A 22 -16.04 12.31 8.29
CA ASP A 22 -15.96 12.13 9.74
C ASP A 22 -16.56 10.79 10.15
N LEU A 23 -17.72 10.44 9.57
CA LEU A 23 -18.34 9.13 9.76
C LEU A 23 -17.42 8.01 9.28
N THR A 24 -16.81 8.15 8.09
CA THR A 24 -15.89 7.14 7.57
C THR A 24 -14.72 6.93 8.52
N LEU A 25 -14.08 8.02 8.96
CA LEU A 25 -12.93 7.97 9.87
C LEU A 25 -13.31 7.28 11.20
N SER A 26 -14.49 7.55 11.75
CA SER A 26 -14.97 6.93 12.99
C SER A 26 -15.22 5.43 12.86
N LEU A 27 -15.50 4.94 11.65
CA LEU A 27 -15.84 3.54 11.39
C LEU A 27 -14.65 2.69 10.92
N LEU A 28 -13.49 3.29 10.62
CA LEU A 28 -12.36 2.56 10.03
C LEU A 28 -11.88 1.40 10.90
N ASP A 29 -11.85 1.57 12.22
CA ASP A 29 -11.38 0.53 13.15
C ASP A 29 -12.31 -0.69 13.21
N ASP A 30 -13.61 -0.48 12.98
CA ASP A 30 -14.64 -1.53 12.96
C ASP A 30 -15.02 -1.99 11.54
N LEU A 31 -14.39 -1.41 10.52
CA LEU A 31 -14.73 -1.67 9.14
C LEU A 31 -14.34 -3.10 8.74
N PRO A 32 -15.25 -3.88 8.13
CA PRO A 32 -14.92 -5.19 7.61
C PRO A 32 -13.74 -5.14 6.64
N ILE A 33 -12.75 -6.01 6.83
CA ILE A 33 -11.51 -6.03 6.02
C ILE A 33 -11.76 -6.18 4.50
N VAL A 34 -12.90 -6.75 4.10
CA VAL A 34 -13.31 -6.91 2.69
C VAL A 34 -13.61 -5.56 2.03
N LEU A 35 -14.03 -4.55 2.82
CA LEU A 35 -14.32 -3.22 2.33
C LEU A 35 -13.08 -2.32 2.28
N PHE A 36 -12.01 -2.65 3.01
CA PHE A 36 -10.80 -1.82 3.08
C PHE A 36 -10.16 -1.57 1.70
N PRO A 37 -9.83 -2.60 0.88
CA PRO A 37 -9.21 -2.37 -0.41
C PRO A 37 -10.03 -1.51 -1.38
N PRO A 38 -11.32 -1.81 -1.65
CA PRO A 38 -12.08 -1.02 -2.60
C PRO A 38 -12.47 0.36 -2.04
N LEU A 39 -12.59 0.53 -0.72
CA LEU A 39 -12.76 1.84 -0.10
C LEU A 39 -11.49 2.69 -0.28
N PHE A 40 -10.31 2.12 -0.05
CA PHE A 40 -9.03 2.81 -0.22
C PHE A 40 -8.81 3.22 -1.67
N GLU A 41 -9.04 2.32 -2.62
CA GLU A 41 -8.94 2.61 -4.06
C GLU A 41 -9.80 3.81 -4.43
N GLN A 42 -11.08 3.82 -4.02
CA GLN A 42 -11.99 4.92 -4.31
C GLN A 42 -11.60 6.22 -3.58
N ALA A 43 -11.21 6.16 -2.31
CA ALA A 43 -10.73 7.33 -1.56
C ALA A 43 -9.47 7.94 -2.19
N PHE A 44 -8.55 7.08 -2.66
CA PHE A 44 -7.31 7.48 -3.32
C PHE A 44 -7.57 8.18 -4.66
N ILE A 45 -8.42 7.57 -5.50
CA ILE A 45 -8.84 8.15 -6.79
C ILE A 45 -9.56 9.49 -6.57
N ASN A 46 -10.39 9.58 -5.53
CA ASN A 46 -11.12 10.81 -5.17
C ASN A 46 -10.26 11.85 -4.43
N ARG A 47 -8.98 11.58 -4.19
CA ARG A 47 -8.04 12.45 -3.45
C ARG A 47 -8.54 12.84 -2.04
N GLN A 48 -9.23 11.93 -1.36
CA GLN A 48 -9.69 12.12 0.03
C GLN A 48 -8.54 11.84 1.01
N THR A 49 -7.58 12.77 1.07
CA THR A 49 -6.26 12.58 1.70
C THR A 49 -6.30 12.17 3.17
N LYS A 50 -7.22 12.72 3.97
CA LYS A 50 -7.36 12.32 5.38
C LYS A 50 -7.79 10.86 5.52
N ILE A 51 -8.76 10.42 4.72
CA ILE A 51 -9.21 9.03 4.69
C ILE A 51 -8.06 8.13 4.23
N VAL A 52 -7.39 8.49 3.13
CA VAL A 52 -6.23 7.74 2.61
C VAL A 52 -5.17 7.56 3.71
N LYS A 53 -4.75 8.64 4.36
CA LYS A 53 -3.75 8.59 5.43
C LYS A 53 -4.17 7.68 6.58
N THR A 54 -5.40 7.82 7.09
CA THR A 54 -5.90 7.00 8.20
C THR A 54 -6.04 5.54 7.80
N MET A 55 -6.46 5.26 6.57
CA MET A 55 -6.52 3.89 6.06
C MET A 55 -5.14 3.25 5.90
N VAL A 56 -4.09 4.01 5.55
CA VAL A 56 -2.71 3.50 5.57
C VAL A 56 -2.30 3.13 7.00
N ILE A 57 -2.65 3.96 7.98
CA ILE A 57 -2.34 3.74 9.39
C ILE A 57 -3.07 2.51 9.94
N SER A 58 -4.33 2.27 9.55
CA SER A 58 -5.13 1.11 9.98
C SER A 58 -5.12 -0.03 8.96
N TRP A 59 -4.18 -0.05 8.02
CA TRP A 59 -4.22 -0.95 6.87
C TRP A 59 -4.14 -2.43 7.30
N PRO A 60 -5.16 -3.26 7.03
CA PRO A 60 -5.26 -4.59 7.63
C PRO A 60 -4.47 -5.68 6.92
N PHE A 61 -3.69 -5.33 5.88
CA PHE A 61 -2.92 -6.28 5.07
C PHE A 61 -1.42 -6.02 5.16
N PRO A 62 -0.56 -7.03 4.96
CA PRO A 62 0.89 -6.84 4.98
C PRO A 62 1.44 -5.99 3.85
N CYS A 63 0.71 -5.82 2.76
CA CYS A 63 1.16 -5.04 1.60
C CYS A 63 0.10 -4.06 1.14
N LEU A 64 0.54 -2.84 0.81
CA LEU A 64 -0.23 -1.82 0.13
C LEU A 64 0.27 -1.71 -1.34
N PRO A 65 -0.48 -2.22 -2.32
CA PRO A 65 -0.08 -2.31 -3.73
C PRO A 65 -0.40 -1.04 -4.53
N LEU A 66 0.19 0.07 -4.13
CA LEU A 66 -0.08 1.37 -4.74
C LEU A 66 0.30 1.42 -6.23
N GLY A 67 1.21 0.58 -6.71
CA GLY A 67 1.56 0.49 -8.13
C GLY A 67 0.40 0.03 -9.04
N SER A 68 -0.69 -0.54 -8.48
CA SER A 68 -1.93 -0.78 -9.23
C SER A 68 -2.76 0.48 -9.48
N LEU A 69 -2.51 1.55 -8.70
CA LEU A 69 -3.18 2.84 -8.77
C LEU A 69 -2.28 3.92 -9.40
N ILE A 70 -1.18 3.52 -10.04
CA ILE A 70 -0.14 4.43 -10.54
C ILE A 70 -0.70 5.52 -11.47
N ASN A 71 -1.75 5.22 -12.24
CA ASN A 71 -2.40 6.17 -13.15
C ASN A 71 -3.24 7.25 -12.44
N TYR A 72 -3.48 7.11 -11.14
CA TYR A 72 -4.26 8.02 -10.31
C TYR A 72 -3.41 8.72 -9.25
N VAL A 73 -2.09 8.51 -9.29
CA VAL A 73 -1.16 9.12 -8.34
C VAL A 73 -1.04 10.61 -8.62
N GLU A 74 -1.31 11.40 -7.60
CA GLU A 74 -1.21 12.85 -7.56
C GLU A 74 -0.38 13.27 -6.33
N ALA A 75 0.10 14.52 -6.30
CA ALA A 75 0.97 14.98 -5.22
C ALA A 75 0.35 14.75 -3.83
N ASP A 76 -0.91 15.13 -3.69
CA ASP A 76 -1.65 15.17 -2.44
C ASP A 76 -2.01 13.77 -1.91
N ASN A 77 -2.54 12.90 -2.77
CA ASN A 77 -2.90 11.54 -2.38
C ASN A 77 -1.66 10.68 -2.11
N PHE A 78 -0.57 10.90 -2.84
CA PHE A 78 0.69 10.20 -2.60
C PHE A 78 1.35 10.67 -1.32
N GLN A 79 1.37 11.98 -1.08
CA GLN A 79 1.84 12.54 0.19
C GLN A 79 1.04 12.00 1.37
N ALA A 80 -0.28 11.88 1.25
CA ALA A 80 -1.11 11.28 2.30
C ALA A 80 -0.70 9.83 2.63
N VAL A 81 -0.30 9.05 1.63
CA VAL A 81 0.23 7.69 1.85
C VAL A 81 1.56 7.74 2.60
N LEU A 82 2.49 8.61 2.20
CA LEU A 82 3.78 8.74 2.88
C LEU A 82 3.63 9.27 4.31
N ASP A 83 2.71 10.20 4.56
CA ASP A 83 2.40 10.72 5.89
C ASP A 83 1.83 9.62 6.81
N GLY A 84 1.02 8.71 6.26
CA GLY A 84 0.52 7.54 7.02
C GLY A 84 1.65 6.57 7.36
N MET A 85 2.56 6.32 6.41
CA MET A 85 3.76 5.52 6.64
C MET A 85 4.66 6.16 7.70
N ASP A 86 4.86 7.47 7.65
CA ASP A 86 5.64 8.23 8.63
C ASP A 86 5.09 8.15 10.02
N TRP A 87 3.77 8.24 10.14
CA TRP A 87 3.12 8.06 11.41
C TRP A 87 3.45 6.66 11.97
N LEU A 88 3.32 5.60 11.18
CA LEU A 88 3.65 4.22 11.61
C LEU A 88 5.14 4.03 11.98
N ILE A 89 6.05 4.67 11.24
CA ILE A 89 7.50 4.63 11.53
C ILE A 89 7.78 5.27 12.88
N ASN A 90 7.11 6.37 13.21
CA ASN A 90 7.34 7.13 14.43
C ASN A 90 6.55 6.62 15.64
N GLN A 91 5.57 5.73 15.44
CA GLN A 91 4.83 5.14 16.54
C GLN A 91 5.60 4.06 17.29
N THR A 92 5.43 4.06 18.62
CA THR A 92 5.92 3.03 19.54
C THR A 92 4.95 1.86 19.64
N VAL A 93 3.64 2.14 19.59
CA VAL A 93 2.56 1.15 19.62
C VAL A 93 1.77 1.27 18.32
N TRP A 94 1.69 0.17 17.58
CA TRP A 94 0.95 0.13 16.32
C TRP A 94 -0.55 -0.09 16.56
N PRO A 95 -1.43 0.47 15.70
CA PRO A 95 -2.86 0.18 15.74
C PRO A 95 -3.11 -1.31 15.62
N ARG A 96 -4.05 -1.84 16.41
CA ARG A 96 -4.30 -3.29 16.53
C ARG A 96 -4.64 -3.95 15.19
N GLN A 97 -5.36 -3.23 14.34
CA GLN A 97 -5.79 -3.71 13.03
C GLN A 97 -4.68 -3.61 11.97
N CYS A 98 -3.67 -2.75 12.19
CA CYS A 98 -2.64 -2.48 11.20
C CYS A 98 -1.67 -3.66 11.06
N ARG A 99 -1.49 -4.12 9.81
CA ARG A 99 -0.55 -5.19 9.46
C ARG A 99 0.46 -4.75 8.42
N LEU A 100 0.46 -3.49 8.01
CA LEU A 100 1.25 -2.99 6.89
C LEU A 100 2.75 -3.20 7.12
N ARG A 101 3.41 -3.84 6.15
CA ARG A 101 4.86 -4.07 6.14
C ARG A 101 5.51 -3.57 4.87
N VAL A 102 4.77 -3.56 3.77
CA VAL A 102 5.32 -3.31 2.44
C VAL A 102 4.45 -2.30 1.69
N LEU A 103 5.01 -1.14 1.38
CA LEU A 103 4.48 -0.28 0.33
C LEU A 103 5.04 -0.76 -1.01
N ASN A 104 4.17 -1.22 -1.89
CA ASN A 104 4.56 -1.77 -3.18
C ASN A 104 4.15 -0.84 -4.32
N LEU A 105 5.16 -0.21 -4.93
CA LEU A 105 5.05 0.72 -6.05
C LEU A 105 5.34 0.04 -7.40
N HIS A 106 5.52 -1.29 -7.43
CA HIS A 106 5.67 -2.07 -8.67
C HIS A 106 4.36 -2.08 -9.46
N TYR A 107 4.45 -1.98 -10.79
CA TYR A 107 3.26 -2.04 -11.62
C TYR A 107 2.64 -3.43 -11.51
N ILE A 108 1.39 -3.51 -11.05
CA ILE A 108 0.67 -4.77 -10.99
C ILE A 108 -0.61 -4.61 -11.81
N LYS A 109 -0.79 -5.51 -12.79
CA LYS A 109 -2.00 -5.59 -13.60
C LYS A 109 -3.24 -5.70 -12.70
N HIS A 110 -4.34 -5.08 -13.10
CA HIS A 110 -5.64 -5.12 -12.41
C HIS A 110 -5.99 -6.55 -11.93
N GLY A 111 -6.46 -6.67 -10.69
CA GLY A 111 -6.82 -7.94 -10.02
C GLY A 111 -5.96 -8.33 -8.80
N PHE A 112 -4.94 -7.55 -8.44
CA PHE A 112 -4.14 -7.82 -7.24
C PHE A 112 -4.94 -7.66 -5.93
N TRP A 113 -5.83 -6.66 -5.88
CA TRP A 113 -6.71 -6.43 -4.73
C TRP A 113 -7.58 -7.65 -4.44
N GLU A 114 -8.10 -8.31 -5.47
CA GLU A 114 -8.90 -9.54 -5.36
C GLU A 114 -8.07 -10.70 -4.77
N ARG A 115 -6.79 -10.80 -5.12
CA ARG A 115 -5.87 -11.81 -4.56
C ARG A 115 -5.53 -11.54 -3.09
N CYS A 116 -5.49 -10.27 -2.67
CA CYS A 116 -5.26 -9.88 -1.28
C CYS A 116 -6.45 -10.14 -0.36
N VAL A 117 -7.66 -10.16 -0.91
CA VAL A 117 -8.90 -10.41 -0.16
C VAL A 117 -9.17 -11.91 0.05
N GLY A 118 -8.55 -12.80 -0.76
CA GLY A 118 -8.99 -14.20 -0.86
C GLY A 118 -8.04 -15.32 -0.44
N THR A 119 -6.75 -15.07 -0.14
CA THR A 119 -5.86 -16.18 0.25
C THR A 119 -4.76 -15.74 1.20
N GLU A 120 -4.69 -16.37 2.37
CA GLU A 120 -3.59 -16.26 3.35
C GLU A 120 -2.19 -16.59 2.77
N ASN A 121 -2.08 -17.01 1.50
CA ASN A 121 -0.85 -17.49 0.87
C ASN A 121 -0.40 -16.66 -0.36
N GLY A 122 -0.83 -15.40 -0.50
CA GLY A 122 -0.50 -14.56 -1.67
C GLY A 122 0.95 -14.05 -1.79
N PHE A 123 1.82 -14.36 -0.82
CA PHE A 123 3.27 -14.08 -0.90
C PHE A 123 4.03 -15.39 -1.15
N PRO A 124 5.19 -15.37 -1.84
CA PRO A 124 6.07 -16.54 -1.86
C PRO A 124 6.37 -16.91 -0.41
N SER A 125 5.78 -18.01 0.03
CA SER A 125 5.85 -18.47 1.40
C SER A 125 7.30 -18.79 1.73
N GLN A 126 7.94 -17.99 2.58
CA GLN A 126 8.96 -18.55 3.46
C GLN A 126 8.22 -19.51 4.40
N LYS A 127 8.35 -20.80 4.09
CA LYS A 127 8.02 -22.00 4.88
C LYS A 127 7.18 -21.74 6.14
N LYS A 128 5.92 -22.18 6.09
CA LYS A 128 5.02 -22.29 7.25
C LYS A 128 5.72 -23.08 8.37
N LYS A 129 5.99 -22.43 9.51
CA LYS A 129 6.08 -23.13 10.80
C LYS A 129 4.72 -23.06 11.48
N PRO A 130 4.30 -24.09 12.22
CA PRO A 130 2.98 -24.14 12.85
C PRO A 130 2.77 -22.97 13.81
N LEU A 131 1.57 -22.39 13.75
CA LEU A 131 1.09 -21.35 14.63
C LEU A 131 0.97 -21.92 16.05
N GLU A 132 2.00 -21.66 16.86
CA GLU A 132 1.91 -21.83 18.30
C GLU A 132 1.09 -20.67 18.87
N LYS A 133 0.11 -21.02 19.69
CA LYS A 133 -0.89 -20.14 20.26
C LYS A 133 -0.25 -19.33 21.39
N ASP A 134 0.53 -18.32 21.06
CA ASP A 134 1.16 -17.47 22.05
C ASP A 134 0.26 -16.26 22.38
N SER A 135 -0.54 -16.44 23.44
CA SER A 135 -1.09 -15.33 24.20
C SER A 135 0.06 -14.47 24.72
N THR A 136 -0.07 -13.14 24.57
CA THR A 136 0.90 -12.09 24.97
C THR A 136 1.93 -11.73 23.90
N THR A 137 1.53 -11.05 22.84
CA THR A 137 2.47 -10.25 22.03
C THR A 137 2.06 -8.79 22.09
N GLU A 138 2.46 -8.12 23.16
CA GLU A 138 2.51 -6.66 23.17
C GLU A 138 3.49 -6.16 22.09
N GLY A 139 2.95 -5.39 21.14
CA GLY A 139 3.56 -4.15 20.67
C GLY A 139 4.95 -4.19 20.01
N LYS A 140 5.46 -5.32 19.51
CA LYS A 140 6.73 -5.29 18.75
C LYS A 140 6.55 -4.54 17.43
N LYS A 141 7.21 -3.39 17.32
CA LYS A 141 7.32 -2.55 16.10
C LYS A 141 7.71 -3.42 14.90
N GLN A 142 6.87 -3.45 13.87
CA GLN A 142 7.15 -4.18 12.64
C GLN A 142 8.00 -3.32 11.71
N SER A 143 8.96 -3.93 11.00
CA SER A 143 9.80 -3.20 10.04
C SER A 143 9.02 -2.90 8.76
N LEU A 144 8.86 -1.61 8.43
CA LEU A 144 8.29 -1.17 7.16
C LEU A 144 9.33 -1.23 6.04
N LYS A 145 8.90 -1.58 4.84
CA LYS A 145 9.72 -1.70 3.63
C LYS A 145 9.01 -1.05 2.45
N VAL A 146 9.80 -0.55 1.51
CA VAL A 146 9.31 -0.03 0.23
C VAL A 146 9.86 -0.90 -0.89
N LEU A 147 8.97 -1.40 -1.74
CA LEU A 147 9.32 -2.07 -2.99
C LEU A 147 8.97 -1.12 -4.13
N ALA A 148 9.97 -0.70 -4.89
CA ALA A 148 9.80 0.26 -5.96
C ALA A 148 10.37 -0.28 -7.27
N GLU A 149 9.62 -0.13 -8.35
CA GLU A 149 10.09 -0.45 -9.69
C GLU A 149 10.64 0.83 -10.33
N TYR A 150 11.94 0.81 -10.67
CA TYR A 150 12.67 2.02 -11.04
C TYR A 150 12.07 2.72 -12.27
N THR A 151 11.66 1.96 -13.29
CA THR A 151 11.15 2.50 -14.55
C THR A 151 9.77 3.14 -14.42
N LEU A 152 8.90 2.57 -13.59
CA LEU A 152 7.54 3.09 -13.33
C LEU A 152 7.58 4.32 -12.43
N MET A 153 8.46 4.29 -11.43
CA MET A 153 8.71 5.42 -10.53
C MET A 153 9.25 6.63 -11.29
N PHE A 154 10.18 6.43 -12.24
CA PHE A 154 10.78 7.54 -12.96
C PHE A 154 9.83 8.22 -13.94
N SER A 155 8.88 7.50 -14.53
CA SER A 155 7.92 8.04 -15.49
C SER A 155 6.70 8.66 -14.81
N THR A 156 6.12 7.99 -13.81
CA THR A 156 4.88 8.46 -13.16
C THR A 156 5.14 9.42 -12.00
N LEU A 157 6.20 9.21 -11.22
CA LEU A 157 6.57 10.13 -10.15
C LEU A 157 7.57 11.18 -10.63
N LYS A 158 7.81 11.40 -11.93
CA LYS A 158 8.84 12.35 -12.39
C LYS A 158 8.71 13.74 -11.72
N ASP A 159 7.48 14.22 -11.57
CA ASP A 159 7.17 15.51 -10.95
C ASP A 159 7.14 15.44 -9.41
N TYR A 160 7.00 14.24 -8.85
CA TYR A 160 6.89 13.95 -7.40
C TYR A 160 8.14 13.27 -6.81
N ASN A 161 9.12 12.97 -7.66
CA ASN A 161 10.31 12.20 -7.34
C ASN A 161 11.21 12.97 -6.41
N SER A 162 11.22 14.31 -6.48
CA SER A 162 11.98 15.15 -5.55
C SER A 162 11.54 14.90 -4.10
N TYR A 163 10.24 14.98 -3.83
CA TYR A 163 9.65 14.75 -2.51
C TYR A 163 9.85 13.30 -2.06
N PHE A 164 9.50 12.33 -2.91
CA PHE A 164 9.64 10.91 -2.57
C PHE A 164 11.09 10.50 -2.30
N MET A 165 12.04 10.96 -3.13
CA MET A 165 13.45 10.66 -2.95
C MET A 165 14.02 11.36 -1.71
N GLN A 166 13.56 12.58 -1.40
CA GLN A 166 13.89 13.24 -0.14
C GLN A 166 13.34 12.44 1.06
N TRP A 167 12.11 11.95 0.97
CA TRP A 167 11.49 11.11 1.99
C TRP A 167 12.29 9.83 2.25
N LEU A 168 12.70 9.13 1.20
CA LEU A 168 13.56 7.94 1.29
C LEU A 168 14.93 8.27 1.86
N LYS A 169 15.56 9.36 1.40
CA LYS A 169 16.89 9.78 1.86
C LYS A 169 16.93 10.00 3.36
N LEU A 170 15.88 10.62 3.92
CA LEU A 170 15.76 10.87 5.36
C LEU A 170 15.55 9.59 6.19
N ARG A 171 15.19 8.46 5.56
CA ARG A 171 14.78 7.21 6.24
C ARG A 171 15.55 5.99 5.79
N LYS A 172 16.71 6.19 5.15
CA LYS A 172 17.54 5.12 4.59
C LYS A 172 17.87 4.03 5.62
N ASP A 173 18.03 4.40 6.88
CA ASP A 173 18.40 3.49 7.96
C ASP A 173 17.19 2.82 8.64
N THR A 174 15.98 3.32 8.40
CA THR A 174 14.73 2.86 9.05
C THR A 174 13.81 2.09 8.10
N VAL A 175 13.81 2.46 6.81
CA VAL A 175 12.93 1.89 5.79
C VAL A 175 13.78 1.34 4.64
N PRO A 176 14.03 0.02 4.62
CA PRO A 176 14.68 -0.62 3.49
C PRO A 176 13.87 -0.38 2.21
N CYS A 177 14.53 0.19 1.21
CA CYS A 177 13.97 0.41 -0.11
C CYS A 177 14.68 -0.47 -1.14
N TYR A 178 13.91 -1.25 -1.88
CA TYR A 178 14.43 -2.13 -2.92
C TYR A 178 13.96 -1.62 -4.28
N PHE A 179 14.92 -1.21 -5.12
CA PHE A 179 14.67 -0.81 -6.49
C PHE A 179 14.86 -2.01 -7.42
N PHE A 180 13.83 -2.33 -8.19
CA PHE A 180 13.92 -3.33 -9.25
C PHE A 180 14.11 -2.62 -10.58
N ASN A 181 15.18 -2.96 -11.30
CA ASN A 181 15.30 -2.65 -12.72
C ASN A 181 14.54 -3.72 -13.50
N LEU A 182 13.69 -3.31 -14.44
CA LEU A 182 13.29 -4.18 -15.53
C LEU A 182 14.54 -4.45 -16.36
N VAL A 183 15.26 -5.54 -16.08
CA VAL A 183 15.92 -6.24 -17.18
C VAL A 183 14.75 -6.84 -17.94
N PRO A 184 14.38 -6.33 -19.13
CA PRO A 184 13.36 -6.99 -19.93
C PRO A 184 13.80 -8.45 -20.07
N LYS A 185 12.90 -9.39 -19.78
CA LYS A 185 13.16 -10.83 -19.98
C LYS A 185 13.46 -11.08 -21.47
N LYS A 186 14.70 -10.84 -21.87
CA LYS A 186 15.38 -11.59 -22.91
C LYS A 186 16.42 -12.41 -22.17
N CYS A 187 16.37 -13.70 -22.47
CA CYS A 187 17.29 -14.79 -22.15
C CYS A 187 18.44 -14.51 -21.18
N GLN A 188 18.56 -15.44 -20.22
CA GLN A 188 19.74 -15.78 -19.43
C GLN A 188 21.09 -15.26 -19.92
N GLN A 189 21.94 -14.99 -18.92
CA GLN A 189 23.38 -14.69 -18.96
C GLN A 189 23.74 -13.22 -19.21
N SER A 190 23.89 -12.47 -18.11
CA SER A 190 25.23 -12.12 -17.60
C SER A 190 25.10 -11.17 -16.41
N SER A 191 25.86 -11.46 -15.38
CA SER A 191 26.06 -10.68 -14.16
C SER A 191 26.67 -9.32 -14.47
N CYS A 192 26.04 -8.23 -14.03
CA CYS A 192 26.69 -6.93 -13.92
C CYS A 192 26.50 -6.38 -12.50
N PHE A 193 27.60 -6.41 -11.74
CA PHE A 193 27.83 -5.57 -10.58
C PHE A 193 28.01 -4.13 -11.09
N LEU A 194 27.41 -3.14 -10.41
CA LEU A 194 27.78 -1.74 -10.61
C LEU A 194 28.29 -1.18 -9.28
N ASN A 195 29.59 -0.92 -9.27
CA ASN A 195 30.31 -0.15 -8.27
C ASN A 195 30.08 1.35 -8.54
N TYR A 196 29.96 2.14 -7.48
CA TYR A 196 29.92 3.60 -7.57
C TYR A 196 31.35 4.15 -7.37
N THR A 197 31.76 5.06 -8.25
CA THR A 197 32.76 6.10 -8.00
C THR A 197 32.06 7.45 -8.02
#